data_AF-A0AA88W0B5-F1
#
_entry.id   AF-A0AA88W0B5-F1
#
_cell.length_a   1.000
_cell.length_b   1.000
_cell.length_c   1.000
_cell.angle_alpha   90.00
_cell.angle_beta   90.00
_cell.angle_gamma   90.00
#
_symmetry.space_group_name_H-M   'P 1'
#
loop_
_entity.id
_entity.type
_entity.pdbx_description
1 polymer ?
#
loop_
_entity_poly.entity_id
_entity_poly.type
_entity_poly.pdbx_seq_one_letter_code
_entity_poly.pdbx_strand_id
1 'polypeptide(L)'
;MEIDNWIQGIEKVFTRMGCPEAEKVMYATFMLEKNAYSWWLMEQRKHEMDKEPYTWEKFREAFKEKYQPKSVRLQKKMDFIKLKQGNKETSR
;
A
#
# COMPACT_ATOMS: atom_id res chain seq x y z
N MET A 1 6.31 -5.33 -5.90
CA MET A 1 7.12 -5.87 -4.78
C MET A 1 7.69 -4.74 -3.96
N GLU A 2 8.20 -3.67 -4.55
CA GLU A 2 8.81 -2.55 -3.80
C GLU A 2 7.85 -1.84 -2.83
N ILE A 3 6.61 -1.52 -3.25
CA ILE A 3 5.63 -0.85 -2.38
C ILE A 3 5.13 -1.75 -1.25
N ASP A 4 4.92 -3.04 -1.53
CA ASP A 4 4.52 -4.01 -0.50
C ASP A 4 5.63 -4.18 0.54
N ASN A 5 6.90 -4.17 0.11
CA ASN A 5 8.06 -4.24 1.01
C ASN A 5 8.19 -2.97 1.86
N TRP A 6 7.94 -1.78 1.28
CA TRP A 6 7.97 -0.52 2.03
C TRP A 6 6.89 -0.50 3.12
N ILE A 7 5.65 -0.89 2.79
CA ILE A 7 4.54 -0.97 3.77
C ILE A 7 4.87 -1.98 4.87
N GLN A 8 5.37 -3.16 4.53
CA GLN A 8 5.77 -4.15 5.54
C GLN A 8 6.92 -3.65 6.42
N GLY A 9 7.88 -2.92 5.84
CA GLY A 9 8.98 -2.32 6.57
C GLY A 9 8.49 -1.34 7.63
N ILE A 10 7.58 -0.43 7.26
CA ILE A 10 7.08 0.57 8.19
C ILE A 10 6.11 -0.02 9.23
N GLU A 11 5.34 -1.04 8.87
CA GLU A 11 4.51 -1.78 9.84
C GLU A 11 5.35 -2.48 10.90
N LYS A 12 6.49 -3.07 10.53
CA LYS A 12 7.43 -3.64 11.51
C LYS A 12 7.95 -2.58 12.48
N VAL A 13 8.26 -1.37 11.99
CA VAL A 13 8.68 -0.24 12.83
C VAL A 13 7.57 0.16 13.79
N PHE A 14 6.33 0.30 13.32
CA PHE A 14 5.18 0.60 14.16
C PHE A 14 4.94 -0.45 15.24
N THR A 15 5.00 -1.73 14.90
CA THR A 15 4.89 -2.82 15.87
C THR A 15 5.99 -2.75 16.92
N ARG A 16 7.24 -2.50 16.51
CA ARG A 16 8.37 -2.42 17.44
C ARG A 16 8.27 -1.24 18.41
N MET A 17 7.74 -0.11 17.95
CA MET A 17 7.60 1.11 18.77
C MET A 17 6.31 1.13 19.60
N GLY A 18 5.38 0.19 19.38
CA GLY A 18 4.06 0.26 20.00
C GLY A 18 3.25 1.45 19.52
N CYS A 19 3.41 1.84 18.24
CA CYS A 19 2.80 3.03 17.67
C CYS A 19 1.26 2.94 17.72
N PRO A 20 0.56 3.93 18.33
CA PRO A 20 -0.89 4.00 18.30
C PRO A 20 -1.44 4.08 16.87
N GLU A 21 -2.59 3.46 16.62
CA GLU A 21 -3.22 3.42 15.29
C GLU A 21 -3.45 4.83 14.72
N ALA A 22 -3.88 5.76 15.58
CA ALA A 22 -4.16 7.15 15.23
C ALA A 22 -2.93 7.94 14.76
N GLU A 23 -1.71 7.50 15.13
CA GLU A 23 -0.46 8.21 14.79
C GLU A 23 0.26 7.61 13.57
N LYS A 24 -0.14 6.42 13.11
CA LYS A 24 0.56 5.70 12.03
C LYS A 24 0.66 6.50 10.73
N VAL A 25 -0.41 7.17 10.32
CA VAL A 25 -0.42 7.97 9.09
C VAL A 25 0.56 9.14 9.19
N MET A 26 0.61 9.81 10.34
CA MET A 26 1.55 10.90 10.58
C MET A 26 3.00 10.43 10.46
N TYR A 27 3.38 9.35 11.14
CA TYR A 27 4.74 8.82 11.04
C TYR A 27 5.09 8.29 9.65
N ALA A 28 4.16 7.60 8.99
CA ALA A 28 4.41 7.08 7.65
C ALA A 28 4.65 8.19 6.63
N THR A 29 3.88 9.26 6.74
CA THR A 29 3.95 10.39 5.82
C THR A 29 5.17 11.28 6.07
N PHE A 30 5.65 11.33 7.32
CA PHE A 30 6.95 11.91 7.67
C PHE A 30 8.13 11.20 6.97
N MET A 31 8.02 9.88 6.73
CA MET A 31 9.06 9.10 6.06
C MET A 31 8.99 9.16 4.52
N LEU A 32 8.00 9.86 3.95
CA LEU A 32 7.89 9.99 2.50
C LEU A 32 8.82 11.10 1.99
N GLU A 33 9.47 10.83 0.86
CA GLU A 33 10.36 11.80 0.23
C GLU A 33 9.86 12.23 -1.16
N LYS A 34 10.24 13.45 -1.56
CA LYS A 34 10.09 13.98 -2.92
C LYS A 34 8.65 13.79 -3.44
N ASN A 35 8.51 13.06 -4.55
CA ASN A 35 7.23 12.84 -5.24
C ASN A 35 6.19 12.11 -4.37
N ALA A 36 6.63 11.27 -3.41
CA ALA A 36 5.73 10.58 -2.50
C ALA A 36 5.08 11.54 -1.51
N TYR A 37 5.87 12.45 -0.93
CA TYR A 37 5.35 13.47 -0.04
C TYR A 37 4.45 14.47 -0.78
N SER A 38 4.84 14.92 -1.98
CA SER A 38 3.99 15.78 -2.81
C SER A 38 2.64 15.15 -3.15
N TRP A 39 2.62 13.83 -3.43
CA TRP A 39 1.37 13.10 -3.62
C TRP A 39 0.53 13.06 -2.34
N TRP A 40 1.14 12.80 -1.19
CA TRP A 40 0.43 12.77 0.09
C TRP A 40 -0.28 14.10 0.38
N LEU A 41 0.38 15.24 0.15
CA LEU A 41 -0.24 16.56 0.33
C LEU A 41 -1.48 16.76 -0.57
N MET A 42 -1.47 16.20 -1.78
CA MET A 42 -2.64 16.22 -2.66
C MET A 42 -3.74 15.28 -2.18
N GLU A 43 -3.36 14.11 -1.70
CA GLU A 43 -4.29 13.10 -1.17
C GLU A 43 -4.99 13.63 0.08
N GLN A 44 -4.25 14.18 1.03
CA GLN A 44 -4.79 14.77 2.26
C GLN A 44 -5.82 15.86 1.97
N ARG A 45 -5.56 16.75 0.99
CA ARG A 45 -6.52 17.80 0.60
C ARG A 45 -7.84 17.27 0.07
N LYS A 46 -7.86 16.09 -0.57
CA LYS A 46 -9.12 15.49 -1.04
C LYS A 46 -10.04 15.06 0.09
N HIS A 47 -9.46 14.77 1.25
CA HIS A 47 -10.14 14.21 2.41
C HIS A 47 -10.23 15.20 3.59
N GLU A 48 -9.85 16.46 3.39
CA GLU A 48 -9.82 17.48 4.44
C GLU A 48 -11.21 17.80 5.02
N MET A 49 -12.26 17.60 4.22
CA MET A 49 -13.67 17.81 4.61
C MET A 49 -14.36 16.54 5.10
N ASP A 50 -13.66 15.41 5.17
CA ASP A 50 -14.24 14.15 5.64
C ASP A 50 -14.52 14.23 7.15
N LYS A 51 -15.68 13.71 7.57
CA LYS A 51 -16.05 13.67 9.00
C LYS A 51 -15.20 12.68 9.79
N GLU A 52 -14.68 11.66 9.12
CA GLU A 52 -13.87 10.62 9.73
C GLU A 52 -12.37 10.87 9.49
N PRO A 53 -11.51 10.57 10.48
CA PRO A 53 -10.06 10.64 10.29
C PRO A 53 -9.58 9.76 9.13
N TYR A 54 -8.51 10.20 8.48
CA TYR A 54 -7.82 9.41 7.48
C TYR A 54 -7.04 8.27 8.14
N THR A 55 -7.50 7.03 7.98
CA THR A 55 -6.96 5.86 8.68
C THR A 55 -5.71 5.29 8.01
N TRP A 56 -4.93 4.50 8.75
CA TRP A 56 -3.79 3.76 8.20
C TRP A 56 -4.19 2.82 7.06
N GLU A 57 -5.35 2.16 7.18
CA GLU A 57 -5.94 1.32 6.13
C GLU A 57 -6.13 2.10 4.82
N LYS A 58 -6.83 3.25 4.89
CA LYS A 58 -7.07 4.12 3.73
C LYS A 58 -5.76 4.57 3.09
N PHE A 59 -4.77 4.96 3.90
CA PHE A 59 -3.44 5.31 3.40
C PHE A 59 -2.77 4.17 2.63
N ARG A 60 -2.74 2.95 3.17
CA ARG A 60 -2.10 1.80 2.50
C ARG A 60 -2.74 1.50 1.16
N GLU A 61 -4.07 1.58 1.07
CA GLU A 61 -4.81 1.35 -0.16
C GLU A 61 -4.49 2.40 -1.21
N ALA A 62 -4.60 3.68 -0.85
CA ALA A 62 -4.30 4.81 -1.75
C ALA A 62 -2.83 4.81 -2.20
N PHE A 63 -1.90 4.52 -1.29
CA PHE A 63 -0.46 4.45 -1.60
C PHE A 63 -0.14 3.30 -2.56
N LYS A 64 -0.73 2.12 -2.34
CA LYS A 64 -0.63 1.00 -3.27
C LYS A 64 -1.21 1.34 -4.64
N GLU A 65 -2.38 1.96 -4.69
CA GLU A 65 -3.01 2.34 -5.96
C GLU A 65 -2.16 3.35 -6.74
N LYS A 66 -1.58 4.34 -6.05
CA LYS A 66 -0.74 5.37 -6.67
C LYS A 66 0.55 4.82 -7.27
N TYR A 67 1.23 3.93 -6.55
CA TYR A 67 2.61 3.52 -6.88
C TYR A 67 2.74 2.09 -7.42
N GLN A 68 1.68 1.28 -7.43
CA GLN A 68 1.67 0.03 -8.17
C GLN A 68 1.23 0.26 -9.63
N PRO A 69 2.08 0.00 -10.64
CA PRO A 69 1.66 0.09 -12.02
C PRO A 69 0.49 -0.87 -12.29
N LYS A 70 -0.55 -0.39 -13.00
CA LYS A 70 -1.69 -1.23 -13.40
C LYS A 70 -1.23 -2.49 -14.17
N SER A 71 -0.16 -2.38 -14.96
CA SER A 71 0.47 -3.49 -15.69
C SER A 71 1.00 -4.59 -14.77
N VAL A 72 1.65 -4.25 -13.66
CA VAL A 72 2.16 -5.23 -12.67
C VAL A 72 1.00 -5.97 -12.01
N ARG A 73 -0.13 -5.29 -11.75
CA ARG A 73 -1.34 -5.90 -11.21
C ARG A 73 -2.00 -6.86 -12.21
N LEU A 74 -2.02 -6.51 -13.49
CA LEU A 74 -2.52 -7.35 -14.58
C LEU A 74 -1.63 -8.58 -14.79
N GLN A 75 -0.30 -8.41 -14.83
CA GLN A 75 0.67 -9.49 -14.97
C GLN A 75 0.54 -10.51 -13.84
N LYS A 76 0.49 -10.06 -12.57
CA LYS A 76 0.28 -10.95 -11.41
C LYS A 76 -1.03 -11.74 -11.50
N LYS A 77 -2.12 -11.13 -11.99
CA LYS A 77 -3.38 -11.85 -12.23
C LYS A 77 -3.24 -12.91 -13.31
N MET A 78 -2.56 -12.60 -14.41
CA MET A 78 -2.30 -13.56 -15.49
C MET A 78 -1.40 -14.71 -15.02
N ASP A 79 -0.34 -14.42 -14.27
CA ASP A 79 0.57 -15.44 -13.73
C ASP A 79 -0.17 -16.36 -12.73
N PHE A 80 -1.05 -15.81 -11.90
CA PHE A 80 -1.89 -16.61 -11.00
C PHE A 80 -2.87 -17.54 -11.74
N ILE A 81 -3.47 -17.06 -12.83
CA ILE A 81 -4.35 -17.88 -13.69
C ILE A 81 -3.55 -19.01 -14.32
N LYS A 82 -2.35 -18.71 -14.86
CA LYS A 82 -1.46 -19.72 -15.45
C LYS A 82 -1.02 -20.77 -14.44
N LEU A 83 -0.65 -20.36 -13.22
CA LEU A 83 -0.29 -21.28 -12.14
C LEU A 83 -1.44 -22.23 -11.76
N LYS A 84 -2.69 -21.74 -11.73
CA LYS A 84 -3.87 -22.59 -11.49
C LYS A 84 -4.17 -23.56 -12.63
N GLN A 85 -3.82 -23.22 -13.87
CA GLN A 85 -4.02 -24.09 -15.03
C GLN A 85 -2.92 -25.17 -15.11
N GLY A 86 -1.65 -24.82 -14.89
CA GLY A 86 -0.54 -25.78 -14.88
C GLY A 86 -0.67 -26.88 -13.81
N ASN A 87 -1.20 -26.54 -12.63
CA ASN A 87 -1.46 -27.52 -11.57
C ASN A 87 -2.61 -28.50 -11.88
N LYS A 88 -3.45 -28.22 -12.88
CA LYS A 88 -4.52 -29.16 -13.31
C LYS A 88 -4.05 -30.15 -14.36
N GLU A 89 -2.92 -29.89 -15.02
CA GLU A 89 -2.41 -30.71 -16.12
C GLU A 89 -1.35 -31.74 -15.67
N THR A 90 -0.80 -31.62 -14.46
CA THR A 90 0.25 -32.51 -13.93
C THR A 90 -0.23 -33.63 -13.02
N SER A 91 -1.55 -33.83 -12.88
CA SER A 91 -2.12 -35.02 -12.26
C SER A 91 -2.65 -35.95 -13.34
N ARG A 92 -1.77 -36.75 -13.96
CA ARG A 92 -2.16 -37.86 -14.83
C ARG A 92 -1.22 -39.03 -14.64
#